data_AF-A0A7S3N6T3-F1
#
_entry.id   AF-A0A7S3N6T3-F1
#
_cell.length_a   1.000
_cell.length_b   1.000
_cell.length_c   1.000
_cell.angle_alpha   90.00
_cell.angle_beta   90.00
_cell.angle_gamma   90.00
#
_symmetry.space_group_name_H-M   'P 1'
#
loop_
_entity.id
_entity.type
_entity.pdbx_description
1 polymer ?
#
loop_
_entity_poly.entity_id
_entity_poly.type
_entity_poly.pdbx_seq_one_letter_code
_entity_poly.pdbx_strand_id
1 'polypeptide(L)'
;EKLSLEAVQIIEKDFEMRTNIRHLNRATWQLLTIKTGYQESPFSEASEYLGTNGRLGSLIPIYKALNEKSNEKAREIYLVNSESYHPIARKHLSAILHISDSQ
;
A
#
# COMPACT_ATOMS: atom_id res chain seq x y z
N GLU A 1 -19.37 -2.69 5.13
CA GLU A 1 -19.59 -1.62 4.14
C GLU A 1 -18.26 -1.09 3.62
N LYS A 2 -18.20 -0.61 2.38
CA LYS A 2 -17.06 0.16 1.86
C LYS A 2 -17.34 1.64 2.11
N LEU A 3 -16.36 2.38 2.66
CA LEU A 3 -16.42 3.84 2.76
C LEU A 3 -16.49 4.44 1.35
N SER A 4 -17.35 5.44 1.13
CA SER A 4 -17.40 6.19 -0.13
C SER A 4 -16.20 7.11 -0.28
N LEU A 5 -15.91 7.53 -1.51
CA LEU A 5 -14.87 8.52 -1.79
C LEU A 5 -15.11 9.84 -1.03
N GLU A 6 -16.37 10.30 -0.99
CA GLU A 6 -16.77 11.52 -0.29
C GLU A 6 -16.51 11.42 1.22
N ALA A 7 -16.78 10.26 1.82
CA ALA A 7 -16.49 10.04 3.24
C ALA A 7 -14.98 10.13 3.53
N VAL A 8 -14.13 9.61 2.63
CA VAL A 8 -12.67 9.71 2.76
C VAL A 8 -12.19 11.16 2.60
N GLN A 9 -12.80 11.94 1.70
CA GLN A 9 -12.51 13.36 1.54
C GLN A 9 -12.82 14.16 2.81
N ILE A 10 -13.96 13.88 3.46
CA ILE A 10 -14.34 14.52 4.72
C ILE A 10 -13.33 14.17 5.83
N ILE A 11 -12.95 12.89 5.93
CA ILE A 11 -11.97 12.43 6.92
C ILE A 11 -10.61 13.12 6.72
N GLU A 12 -10.12 13.23 5.48
CA GLU A 12 -8.84 13.94 5.25
C GLU A 12 -8.95 15.42 5.65
N LYS A 13 -10.04 16.09 5.26
CA LYS A 13 -10.26 17.51 5.53
C LYS A 13 -10.29 17.79 7.04
N ASP A 14 -10.95 16.93 7.81
CA ASP A 14 -11.24 17.20 9.22
C ASP A 14 -10.13 16.71 10.16
N PHE A 15 -9.32 15.73 9.72
CA PHE A 15 -8.31 15.08 10.57
C PHE A 15 -6.88 15.17 10.05
N GLU A 16 -6.65 15.71 8.86
CA GLU A 16 -5.32 15.88 8.24
C GLU A 16 -4.49 14.59 8.27
N MET A 17 -5.10 13.50 7.82
CA MET A 17 -4.52 12.15 7.94
C MET A 17 -3.20 12.03 7.16
N ARG A 18 -2.92 12.85 6.14
CA ARG A 18 -1.61 12.85 5.47
C ARG A 18 -0.45 13.35 6.35
N THR A 19 -0.69 14.32 7.23
CA THR A 19 0.36 15.07 7.95
C THR A 19 0.45 14.71 9.42
N ASN A 20 -0.64 14.25 10.04
CA ASN A 20 -0.74 14.14 11.51
C ASN A 20 -0.80 12.70 12.03
N ILE A 21 0.06 11.82 11.50
CA ILE A 21 -0.10 10.37 11.67
C ILE A 21 1.11 9.65 12.28
N ARG A 22 0.82 8.77 13.27
CA ARG A 22 1.73 7.70 13.73
C ARG A 22 1.73 6.53 12.74
N HIS A 23 2.85 5.82 12.57
CA HIS A 23 3.07 4.80 11.52
C HIS A 23 1.93 3.79 11.26
N LEU A 24 1.21 3.34 12.31
CA LEU A 24 0.10 2.39 12.17
C LEU A 24 -1.10 3.01 11.45
N ASN A 25 -1.41 4.28 11.73
CA ASN A 25 -2.51 4.98 11.08
C ASN A 25 -2.16 5.29 9.61
N ARG A 26 -0.86 5.42 9.25
CA ARG A 26 -0.43 5.66 7.85
C ARG A 26 -0.69 4.44 6.97
N ALA A 27 -0.49 3.22 7.48
CA ALA A 27 -0.83 1.99 6.75
C ALA A 27 -2.34 1.90 6.47
N THR A 28 -3.16 2.17 7.49
CA THR A 28 -4.62 2.17 7.36
C THR A 28 -5.08 3.24 6.38
N TRP A 29 -4.49 4.43 6.44
CA TRP A 29 -4.77 5.50 5.50
C TRP A 29 -4.45 5.08 4.07
N GLN A 30 -3.24 4.54 3.80
CA GLN A 30 -2.91 4.09 2.45
C GLN A 30 -3.83 2.98 1.94
N LEU A 31 -4.18 2.02 2.80
CA LEU A 31 -5.12 0.98 2.41
C LEU A 31 -6.49 1.57 2.03
N LEU A 32 -6.95 2.57 2.78
CA LEU A 32 -8.21 3.24 2.54
C LEU A 32 -8.19 4.00 1.20
N THR A 33 -7.16 4.82 0.97
CA THR A 33 -7.03 5.62 -0.25
C THR A 33 -6.92 4.77 -1.52
N ILE A 34 -6.15 3.67 -1.47
CA ILE A 34 -6.06 2.70 -2.56
C ILE A 34 -7.43 2.09 -2.85
N LYS A 35 -8.16 1.64 -1.81
CA LYS A 35 -9.46 0.98 -2.00
C LYS A 35 -10.52 1.90 -2.57
N THR A 36 -10.60 3.14 -2.09
CA THR A 36 -11.61 4.12 -2.52
C THR A 36 -11.24 4.87 -3.79
N GLY A 37 -9.99 4.79 -4.24
CA GLY A 37 -9.51 5.58 -5.38
C GLY A 37 -9.41 7.07 -5.07
N TYR A 38 -9.19 7.41 -3.79
CA TYR A 38 -9.11 8.80 -3.33
C TYR A 38 -7.96 9.60 -3.93
N GLN A 39 -6.86 8.93 -4.26
CA GLN A 39 -5.71 9.57 -4.87
C GLN A 39 -5.77 9.39 -6.39
N GLU A 40 -5.39 10.42 -7.14
CA GLU A 40 -5.23 10.34 -8.61
C GLU A 40 -4.16 9.29 -8.98
N SER A 41 -3.14 9.12 -8.13
CA SER A 41 -2.13 8.06 -8.27
C SER A 41 -1.87 7.38 -6.93
N PRO A 42 -2.70 6.40 -6.53
CA PRO A 42 -2.53 5.68 -5.26
C PRO A 42 -1.22 4.87 -5.22
N PHE A 43 -0.58 4.68 -6.38
CA PHE A 43 0.67 3.96 -6.54
C PHE A 43 1.89 4.76 -6.07
N SER A 44 1.93 6.08 -6.30
CA SER A 44 3.09 6.91 -5.96
C SER A 44 3.28 7.00 -4.44
N GLU A 45 2.23 7.40 -3.73
CA GLU A 45 2.29 7.53 -2.27
C GLU A 45 2.41 6.18 -1.56
N ALA A 46 1.81 5.12 -2.12
CA ALA A 46 2.01 3.77 -1.62
C ALA A 46 3.47 3.33 -1.78
N SER A 47 4.13 3.64 -2.91
CA SER A 47 5.54 3.32 -3.12
C SER A 47 6.44 3.98 -2.07
N GLU A 48 6.25 5.28 -1.82
CA GLU A 48 7.02 6.01 -0.79
C GLU A 48 6.81 5.40 0.61
N TYR A 49 5.56 5.10 0.97
CA TYR A 49 5.26 4.48 2.26
C TYR A 49 5.87 3.08 2.38
N LEU A 50 5.75 2.27 1.33
CA LEU A 50 6.25 0.90 1.28
C LEU A 50 7.79 0.84 1.27
N GLY A 51 8.49 1.87 0.81
CA GLY A 51 9.94 1.98 0.91
C GLY A 51 10.46 2.36 2.30
N THR A 52 9.60 2.96 3.13
CA THR A 52 9.96 3.36 4.51
C THR A 52 9.45 2.39 5.57
N ASN A 53 8.65 1.38 5.20
CA ASN A 53 8.03 0.43 6.13
C ASN A 53 8.27 -1.03 5.71
N GLY A 54 8.84 -1.84 6.62
CA GLY A 54 9.08 -3.26 6.40
C GLY A 54 8.10 -4.22 7.13
N ARG A 55 7.07 -3.70 7.82
CA ARG A 55 6.20 -4.53 8.68
C ARG A 55 5.21 -5.32 7.83
N LEU A 56 5.26 -6.65 7.92
CA LEU A 56 4.34 -7.56 7.22
C LEU A 56 2.86 -7.20 7.36
N GLY A 57 2.43 -6.81 8.56
CA GLY A 57 1.05 -6.39 8.85
C GLY A 57 0.60 -5.15 8.08
N SER A 58 1.53 -4.32 7.59
CA SER A 58 1.26 -3.18 6.70
C SER A 58 1.48 -3.55 5.24
N LEU A 59 2.57 -4.25 4.94
CA LEU A 59 2.94 -4.63 3.57
C LEU A 59 1.88 -5.48 2.88
N ILE A 60 1.46 -6.58 3.51
CA ILE A 60 0.51 -7.54 2.92
C ILE A 60 -0.82 -6.90 2.50
N PRO A 61 -1.55 -6.19 3.37
CA PRO A 61 -2.83 -5.63 2.98
C PRO A 61 -2.71 -4.55 1.90
N ILE A 62 -1.64 -3.75 1.92
CA ILE A 62 -1.41 -2.71 0.90
C ILE A 62 -1.10 -3.35 -0.46
N TYR A 63 -0.17 -4.31 -0.54
CA TYR A 63 0.13 -4.99 -1.80
C TYR A 63 -1.05 -5.77 -2.36
N LYS A 64 -1.90 -6.38 -1.52
CA LYS A 64 -3.15 -6.99 -1.98
C LYS A 64 -4.08 -5.96 -2.62
N ALA A 65 -4.27 -4.81 -1.97
CA ALA A 65 -5.13 -3.75 -2.50
C ALA A 65 -4.56 -3.14 -3.80
N LEU A 66 -3.25 -2.95 -3.89
CA LEU A 66 -2.59 -2.51 -5.13
C LEU A 66 -2.77 -3.54 -6.24
N ASN A 67 -2.58 -4.82 -5.95
CA ASN A 67 -2.73 -5.92 -6.91
C ASN A 67 -4.15 -6.00 -7.49
N GLU A 68 -5.17 -5.81 -6.65
CA GLU A 68 -6.57 -5.73 -7.07
C GLU A 68 -6.84 -4.55 -8.03
N LYS A 69 -6.06 -3.46 -7.94
CA LYS A 69 -6.19 -2.29 -8.82
C LYS A 69 -5.35 -2.42 -10.10
N SER A 70 -4.11 -2.88 -9.97
CA SER A 70 -3.19 -3.16 -11.07
C SER A 70 -2.04 -4.03 -10.58
N ASN A 71 -2.00 -5.29 -11.02
CA ASN A 71 -0.90 -6.20 -10.74
C ASN A 71 0.44 -5.65 -11.26
N GLU A 72 0.45 -5.09 -12.48
CA GLU A 72 1.65 -4.51 -13.10
C GLU A 72 2.26 -3.42 -12.23
N LYS A 73 1.46 -2.43 -11.81
CA LYS A 73 1.94 -1.34 -10.96
C LYS A 73 2.36 -1.82 -9.57
N ALA A 74 1.62 -2.78 -9.00
CA ALA A 74 2.00 -3.38 -7.73
C ALA A 74 3.36 -4.10 -7.82
N ARG A 75 3.65 -4.77 -8.95
CA ARG A 75 4.94 -5.42 -9.21
C ARG A 75 6.07 -4.43 -9.41
N GLU A 76 5.84 -3.34 -10.14
CA GLU A 76 6.83 -2.25 -10.29
C GLU A 76 7.26 -1.71 -8.91
N ILE A 77 6.29 -1.40 -8.04
CA ILE A 77 6.56 -0.92 -6.68
C ILE A 77 7.30 -1.97 -5.85
N TYR A 78 6.92 -3.24 -5.97
CA TYR A 78 7.61 -4.33 -5.27
C TYR A 78 9.06 -4.42 -5.68
N LEU A 79 9.37 -4.42 -6.98
CA LEU A 79 10.74 -4.55 -7.46
C LEU A 79 11.63 -3.42 -6.92
N VAL A 80 11.13 -2.19 -6.88
CA VAL A 80 11.85 -1.03 -6.33
C VAL A 80 12.20 -1.18 -4.85
N ASN A 81 11.34 -1.81 -4.05
CA ASN A 81 11.49 -1.85 -2.60
C ASN A 81 11.93 -3.21 -2.04
N SER A 82 11.83 -4.28 -2.82
CA SER A 82 11.93 -5.67 -2.37
C SER A 82 13.25 -6.03 -1.68
N GLU A 83 14.37 -5.46 -2.12
CA GLU A 83 15.69 -5.73 -1.55
C GLU A 83 15.78 -5.34 -0.07
N SER A 84 15.09 -4.27 0.32
CA SER A 84 15.04 -3.77 1.70
C SER A 84 14.19 -4.64 2.65
N TYR A 85 13.35 -5.51 2.10
CA TYR A 85 12.43 -6.32 2.89
C TYR A 85 13.10 -7.56 3.48
N HIS A 86 12.64 -7.95 4.66
CA HIS A 86 13.03 -9.23 5.25
C HIS A 86 12.69 -10.39 4.29
N PRO A 87 13.53 -11.44 4.17
CA PRO A 87 13.29 -12.56 3.25
C PRO A 87 11.89 -13.19 3.34
N ILE A 88 11.36 -13.33 4.57
CA ILE A 88 9.99 -13.82 4.80
C ILE A 88 8.96 -12.90 4.15
N ALA A 89 9.14 -11.58 4.27
CA ALA A 89 8.23 -10.61 3.65
C ALA A 89 8.30 -10.68 2.12
N ARG A 90 9.50 -10.77 1.53
CA ARG A 90 9.66 -11.00 0.09
C ARG A 90 8.90 -12.22 -0.39
N LYS A 91 9.10 -13.38 0.24
CA LYS A 91 8.43 -14.63 -0.12
C LYS A 91 6.90 -14.50 -0.13
N HIS A 92 6.34 -13.88 0.91
CA HIS A 92 4.90 -13.65 0.99
C HIS A 92 4.40 -12.68 -0.09
N LEU A 93 5.13 -11.60 -0.36
CA LEU A 93 4.76 -10.59 -1.34
C LEU A 93 4.90 -11.12 -2.78
N SER A 94 5.96 -11.86 -3.11
CA SER A 94 6.12 -12.54 -4.40
C SER A 94 4.93 -13.45 -4.70
N ALA A 95 4.46 -14.21 -3.70
CA ALA A 95 3.28 -15.07 -3.82
C ALA A 95 1.99 -14.27 -4.07
N ILE A 96 1.80 -13.12 -3.40
CA ILE A 96 0.64 -12.24 -3.62
C ILE A 96 0.65 -11.65 -5.03
N LEU A 97 1.83 -11.31 -5.54
CA LEU A 97 2.00 -10.63 -6.83
C LEU A 97 2.20 -11.57 -8.02
N HIS A 98 2.17 -12.89 -7.78
CA HIS A 98 2.44 -13.92 -8.78
C HIS A 98 3.79 -13.72 -9.49
N ILE A 99 4.80 -13.29 -8.73
CA ILE A 99 6.18 -13.19 -9.21
C ILE A 99 6.83 -14.55 -8.98
N SER A 100 7.22 -15.22 -10.07
CA SER A 100 8.04 -16.41 -10.01
C SER A 100 9.36 -16.05 -9.33
N ASP A 101 9.77 -16.82 -8.31
CA ASP A 101 11.14 -16.76 -7.84
C ASP A 101 12.01 -17.25 -9.00
N SER A 102 12.59 -16.31 -9.77
CA SER A 102 13.72 -16.63 -10.64
C SER A 102 14.86 -17.02 -9.71
N GLN A 103 15.02 -18.34 -9.53
CA GLN A 103 16.15 -18.94 -8.84
C GLN A 103 17.46 -18.53 -9.49
#